data_AF-A0A1G2WJ47-F1
#
_entry.id   AF-A0A1G2WJ47-F1
#
_cell.length_a   1.000
_cell.length_b   1.000
_cell.length_c   1.000
_cell.angle_alpha   90.00
_cell.angle_beta   90.00
_cell.angle_gamma   90.00
#
_symmetry.space_group_name_H-M   'P 1'
#
loop_
_entity.id
_entity.type
_entity.pdbx_description
1 polymer ?
#
loop_
_entity_poly.entity_id
_entity_poly.type
_entity_poly.pdbx_seq_one_letter_code
_entity_poly.pdbx_strand_id
1 'polypeptide(L)'
;MGLFNRTSEPASRMPVVESAVSEPRIVRECFCAKGHSLVSNLASFGGHPGITLRLKNERQEGLLALSPVIGDKRRTFFNFERVPGEIVQICCPTCSEPLPVYNVCTCGANLVAIFTTLKTEFASCIGICQRIGCLHSEIKSNRDLRLFSRNGYFD
;
A
#
# COMPACT_ATOMS: atom_id res chain seq x y z
N MET A 1 -11.74 50.65 48.57
CA MET A 1 -10.78 49.60 48.96
C MET A 1 -11.58 48.30 49.01
N GLY A 2 -11.55 47.32 48.12
CA GLY A 2 -10.60 46.94 47.08
C GLY A 2 -10.13 45.50 47.31
N LEU A 3 -10.99 44.50 46.99
CA LEU A 3 -10.69 43.10 46.56
C LEU A 3 -9.90 42.19 47.57
N PHE A 4 -10.13 40.88 47.74
CA PHE A 4 -10.09 39.80 46.76
C PHE A 4 -10.76 38.52 47.31
N ASN A 5 -11.72 37.96 46.55
CA ASN A 5 -12.16 36.57 46.67
C ASN A 5 -11.07 35.63 46.11
N ARG A 6 -10.76 34.55 46.81
CA ARG A 6 -10.02 33.39 46.25
C ARG A 6 -10.98 32.22 46.13
N THR A 7 -11.59 32.09 44.96
CA THR A 7 -12.25 30.84 44.55
C THR A 7 -11.25 30.10 43.66
N SER A 8 -10.72 28.99 44.14
CA SER A 8 -9.83 28.11 43.37
C SER A 8 -10.68 27.11 42.59
N GLU A 9 -10.88 27.36 41.30
CA GLU A 9 -11.42 26.39 40.35
C GLU A 9 -10.31 25.41 39.92
N PRO A 10 -10.50 24.09 40.01
CA PRO A 10 -9.56 23.15 39.44
C PRO A 10 -9.72 23.15 37.93
N ALA A 11 -8.66 23.61 37.23
CA ALA A 11 -8.55 23.54 35.78
C ALA A 11 -8.72 22.08 35.31
N SER A 12 -9.90 21.78 34.77
CA SER A 12 -10.23 20.54 34.09
C SER A 12 -9.30 20.38 32.89
N ARG A 13 -8.32 19.48 33.03
CA ARG A 13 -7.47 19.00 31.93
C ARG A 13 -8.36 18.19 30.98
N MET A 14 -8.82 18.83 29.91
CA MET A 14 -9.36 18.09 28.76
C MET A 14 -8.20 17.32 28.11
N PRO A 15 -8.33 16.01 27.86
CA PRO A 15 -7.38 15.34 27.00
C PRO A 15 -7.51 15.94 25.60
N VAL A 16 -6.40 16.45 25.05
CA VAL A 16 -6.27 16.77 23.63
C VAL A 16 -6.47 15.46 22.89
N VAL A 17 -7.69 15.23 22.40
CA VAL A 17 -7.97 14.24 21.37
C VAL A 17 -7.35 14.78 20.09
N GLU A 18 -6.05 14.55 19.96
CA GLU A 18 -5.32 14.71 18.71
C GLU A 18 -5.86 13.64 17.77
N SER A 19 -6.96 13.98 17.11
CA SER A 19 -7.46 13.24 15.97
C SER A 19 -6.43 13.42 14.87
N ALA A 20 -5.40 12.57 14.89
CA ALA A 20 -4.51 12.37 13.77
C ALA A 20 -5.39 11.85 12.63
N VAL A 21 -6.00 12.77 11.88
CA VAL A 21 -6.55 12.49 10.57
C VAL A 21 -5.33 12.20 9.71
N SER A 22 -4.86 10.96 9.78
CA SER A 22 -3.75 10.48 8.99
C SER A 22 -4.16 10.60 7.54
N GLU A 23 -3.63 11.61 6.86
CA GLU A 23 -3.86 11.82 5.43
C GLU A 23 -3.63 10.49 4.70
N PRO A 24 -4.54 10.11 3.78
CA PRO A 24 -4.40 8.84 3.07
C PRO A 24 -3.06 8.86 2.35
N ARG A 25 -2.15 7.98 2.78
CA ARG A 25 -0.85 7.86 2.11
C ARG A 25 -1.11 7.28 0.73
N ILE A 26 -0.77 8.04 -0.29
CA ILE A 26 -0.95 7.66 -1.69
C ILE A 26 0.41 7.31 -2.28
N VAL A 27 0.44 6.20 -2.99
CA VAL A 27 1.57 5.79 -3.80
C VAL A 27 1.53 6.59 -5.11
N ARG A 28 2.41 7.58 -5.23
CA ARG A 28 2.44 8.47 -6.40
C ARG A 28 3.16 7.83 -7.60
N GLU A 29 4.18 7.03 -7.32
CA GLU A 29 5.09 6.49 -8.31
C GLU A 29 5.49 5.05 -7.94
N CYS A 30 5.47 4.18 -8.95
CA CYS A 30 5.80 2.77 -8.85
C CYS A 30 6.54 2.36 -10.11
N PHE A 31 7.59 1.56 -9.96
CA PHE A 31 8.46 1.12 -11.04
C PHE A 31 8.62 -0.40 -11.05
N CYS A 32 8.75 -0.98 -12.23
CA CYS A 32 9.14 -2.38 -12.38
C CYS A 32 10.65 -2.56 -12.13
N ALA A 33 11.13 -3.81 -12.12
CA ALA A 33 12.56 -4.12 -11.98
C ALA A 33 13.45 -3.49 -13.08
N LYS A 34 12.87 -3.12 -14.23
CA LYS A 34 13.55 -2.42 -15.32
C LYS A 34 13.40 -0.89 -15.27
N GLY A 35 12.71 -0.34 -14.28
CA GLY A 35 12.51 1.10 -14.13
C GLY A 35 11.33 1.69 -14.92
N HIS A 36 10.45 0.89 -15.51
CA HIS A 36 9.24 1.39 -16.18
C HIS A 36 8.17 1.76 -15.16
N SER A 37 7.49 2.91 -15.36
CA SER A 37 6.38 3.32 -14.51
C SER A 37 5.20 2.35 -14.65
N LEU A 38 4.68 1.89 -13.50
CA LEU A 38 3.48 1.06 -13.41
C LEU A 38 2.23 1.88 -13.08
N VAL A 39 2.37 3.18 -12.83
CA VAL A 39 1.24 4.08 -12.59
C VAL A 39 0.65 4.48 -13.94
N SER A 40 -0.66 4.33 -14.11
CA SER A 40 -1.33 4.63 -15.38
C SER A 40 -2.76 5.14 -15.15
N ASN A 41 -3.24 5.96 -16.09
CA ASN A 41 -4.60 6.52 -16.06
C ASN A 41 -5.69 5.53 -16.52
N LEU A 42 -5.40 4.23 -16.55
CA LEU A 42 -6.32 3.21 -17.05
C LEU A 42 -7.53 3.03 -16.13
N ALA A 43 -7.32 3.16 -14.82
CA ALA A 43 -8.38 3.31 -13.84
C ALA A 43 -7.98 4.41 -12.86
N SER A 44 -8.98 5.14 -12.35
CA SER A 44 -8.77 6.18 -11.34
C SER A 44 -9.47 5.80 -10.06
N PHE A 45 -8.79 5.94 -8.93
CA PHE A 45 -9.32 5.64 -7.60
C PHE A 45 -9.21 6.89 -6.74
N GLY A 46 -10.36 7.48 -6.39
CA GLY A 46 -10.38 8.70 -5.57
C GLY A 46 -9.66 9.90 -6.19
N GLY A 47 -9.67 10.01 -7.53
CA GLY A 47 -8.98 11.09 -8.25
C GLY A 47 -7.49 10.83 -8.54
N HIS A 48 -6.95 9.67 -8.13
CA HIS A 48 -5.56 9.30 -8.38
C HIS A 48 -5.42 8.20 -9.44
N PRO A 49 -4.35 8.23 -10.26
CA PRO A 49 -4.09 7.18 -11.23
C PRO A 49 -3.79 5.85 -10.55
N GLY A 50 -4.41 4.78 -11.04
CA GLY A 50 -4.20 3.43 -10.55
C GLY A 50 -2.82 2.87 -10.89
N ILE A 51 -2.41 1.85 -10.15
CA ILE A 51 -1.25 1.05 -10.46
C ILE A 51 -1.71 -0.06 -11.40
N THR A 52 -1.24 -0.06 -12.64
CA THR A 52 -1.61 -1.03 -13.66
C THR A 52 -0.54 -2.11 -13.79
N LEU A 53 -0.98 -3.36 -13.72
CA LEU A 53 -0.16 -4.55 -13.82
C LEU A 53 -0.73 -5.45 -14.91
N ARG A 54 0.13 -6.17 -15.62
CA ARG A 54 -0.31 -7.20 -16.56
C ARG A 54 -0.42 -8.52 -15.81
N LEU A 55 -1.56 -9.18 -15.95
CA LEU A 55 -1.77 -10.53 -15.44
C LEU A 55 -1.66 -11.48 -16.62
N LYS A 56 -0.89 -12.55 -16.43
CA LYS A 56 -0.75 -13.62 -17.40
C LYS A 56 -1.00 -14.96 -16.73
N ASN A 57 -1.76 -15.80 -17.40
CA ASN A 57 -2.01 -17.16 -17.00
C ASN A 57 -1.91 -18.08 -18.22
N GLU A 58 -2.01 -19.39 -18.05
CA GLU A 58 -1.92 -20.37 -19.14
C GLU A 58 -3.06 -20.20 -20.16
N ARG A 59 -4.22 -19.73 -19.72
CA ARG A 59 -5.43 -19.62 -20.56
C ARG A 59 -5.65 -18.25 -21.18
N GLN A 60 -5.21 -17.18 -20.50
CA GLN A 60 -5.54 -15.82 -20.86
C GLN A 60 -4.53 -14.81 -20.30
N GLU A 61 -4.57 -13.61 -20.85
CA GLU A 61 -3.83 -12.45 -20.40
C GLU A 61 -4.78 -11.27 -20.23
N GLY A 62 -4.47 -10.37 -19.30
CA GLY A 62 -5.24 -9.16 -19.10
C GLY A 62 -4.52 -8.15 -18.23
N LEU A 63 -5.25 -7.12 -17.80
CA LEU A 63 -4.70 -6.04 -16.99
C LEU A 63 -5.42 -5.95 -15.65
N LEU A 64 -4.68 -5.58 -14.62
CA LEU A 64 -5.15 -5.34 -13.26
C LEU A 64 -4.77 -3.92 -12.87
N ALA A 65 -5.77 -3.08 -12.64
CA ALA A 65 -5.56 -1.78 -12.03
C ALA A 65 -5.88 -1.85 -10.53
N LEU A 66 -4.93 -1.42 -9.72
CA LEU A 66 -5.03 -1.36 -8.27
C LEU A 66 -5.13 0.08 -7.79
N SER A 67 -5.83 0.28 -6.67
CA SER A 67 -5.86 1.56 -5.99
C SER A 67 -4.45 1.96 -5.52
N PRO A 68 -4.01 3.22 -5.76
CA PRO A 68 -2.74 3.72 -5.25
C PRO A 68 -2.85 4.15 -3.77
N VAL A 69 -4.05 4.12 -3.19
CA VAL A 69 -4.29 4.57 -1.81
C VAL A 69 -3.96 3.45 -0.83
N ILE A 70 -3.04 3.70 0.11
CA ILE A 70 -2.65 2.70 1.10
C ILE A 70 -3.84 2.39 2.02
N GLY A 71 -4.20 1.11 2.11
CA GLY A 71 -5.35 0.62 2.88
C GLY A 71 -6.63 0.44 2.06
N ASP A 72 -6.68 0.97 0.84
CA ASP A 72 -7.80 0.75 -0.06
C ASP A 72 -7.61 -0.56 -0.84
N LYS A 73 -8.66 -1.39 -0.86
CA LYS A 73 -8.62 -2.74 -1.44
C LYS A 73 -9.28 -2.81 -2.82
N ARG A 74 -9.58 -1.66 -3.44
CA ARG A 74 -10.25 -1.61 -4.73
C ARG A 74 -9.29 -2.06 -5.82
N ARG A 75 -9.82 -2.90 -6.71
CA ARG A 75 -9.10 -3.42 -7.86
C ARG A 75 -10.05 -3.65 -9.03
N THR A 76 -9.60 -3.31 -10.21
CA THR A 76 -10.36 -3.44 -11.46
C THR A 76 -9.58 -4.32 -12.40
N PHE A 77 -10.23 -5.35 -12.93
CA PHE A 77 -9.65 -6.27 -13.89
C PHE A 77 -10.19 -5.95 -15.27
N PHE A 78 -9.32 -5.95 -16.27
CA PHE A 78 -9.64 -5.65 -17.66
C PHE A 78 -9.21 -6.83 -18.52
N ASN A 79 -10.13 -7.33 -19.35
CA ASN A 79 -9.91 -8.48 -20.24
C ASN A 79 -9.35 -9.71 -19.50
N PHE A 80 -9.71 -9.89 -18.23
CA PHE A 80 -9.24 -11.01 -17.41
C PHE A 80 -10.41 -11.61 -16.64
N GLU A 81 -10.71 -12.89 -16.89
CA GLU A 81 -11.70 -13.63 -16.13
C GLU A 81 -11.14 -14.04 -14.76
N ARG A 82 -11.81 -13.63 -13.68
CA ARG A 82 -11.29 -13.81 -12.32
C ARG A 82 -11.71 -15.17 -11.79
N VAL A 83 -10.80 -16.14 -11.80
CA VAL A 83 -11.00 -17.42 -11.12
C VAL A 83 -10.43 -17.31 -9.70
N PRO A 84 -11.26 -17.33 -8.64
CA PRO A 84 -10.76 -17.21 -7.28
C PRO A 84 -9.87 -18.40 -6.92
N GLY A 85 -8.74 -18.12 -6.27
CA GLY A 85 -7.77 -19.13 -5.86
C GLY A 85 -6.70 -19.44 -6.90
N GLU A 86 -6.84 -18.94 -8.13
CA GLU A 86 -5.87 -19.11 -9.21
C GLU A 86 -4.59 -18.30 -8.97
N ILE A 87 -3.46 -18.87 -9.36
CA ILE A 87 -2.14 -18.25 -9.28
C ILE A 87 -1.82 -17.69 -10.66
N VAL A 88 -1.68 -16.38 -10.76
CA VAL A 88 -1.36 -15.71 -12.03
C VAL A 88 0.05 -15.16 -12.00
N GLN A 89 0.70 -15.06 -13.14
CA GLN A 89 1.96 -14.38 -13.28
C GLN A 89 1.72 -12.88 -13.42
N ILE A 90 2.36 -12.07 -12.56
CA ILE A 90 2.27 -10.62 -12.62
C ILE A 90 3.48 -10.08 -13.39
N CYS A 91 3.20 -9.38 -14.48
CA CYS A 91 4.20 -8.79 -15.36
C CYS A 91 4.03 -7.27 -15.45
N CYS A 92 5.10 -6.59 -15.87
CA CYS A 92 5.03 -5.18 -16.23
C CYS A 92 4.19 -5.00 -17.51
N PRO A 93 3.25 -4.04 -17.58
CA PRO A 93 2.46 -3.78 -18.78
C PRO A 93 3.31 -3.21 -19.94
N THR A 94 4.42 -2.53 -19.65
CA THR A 94 5.28 -1.90 -20.66
C THR A 94 6.32 -2.86 -21.23
N CYS A 95 7.09 -3.57 -20.38
CA CYS A 95 8.15 -4.47 -20.84
C CYS A 95 7.74 -5.94 -20.90
N SER A 96 6.54 -6.30 -20.42
CA SER A 96 6.03 -7.69 -20.34
C SER A 96 6.86 -8.67 -19.51
N GLU A 97 7.89 -8.17 -18.83
CA GLU A 97 8.75 -8.99 -17.96
C GLU A 97 8.04 -9.29 -16.63
N PRO A 98 8.14 -10.53 -16.11
CA PRO A 98 7.60 -10.87 -14.80
C PRO A 98 8.28 -10.06 -13.70
N LEU A 99 7.47 -9.60 -12.74
CA LEU A 99 7.98 -8.90 -11.58
C LEU A 99 8.73 -9.87 -10.64
N PRO A 100 9.80 -9.41 -9.98
CA PRO A 100 10.59 -10.27 -9.10
C PRO A 100 9.76 -10.70 -7.88
N VAL A 101 9.91 -11.96 -7.50
CA VAL A 101 9.30 -12.50 -6.27
C VAL A 101 10.08 -12.00 -5.07
N TYR A 102 9.37 -11.39 -4.13
CA TYR A 102 9.90 -10.87 -2.89
C TYR A 102 9.88 -11.90 -1.77
N ASN A 103 8.74 -12.55 -1.56
CA ASN A 103 8.51 -13.49 -0.47
C ASN A 103 7.33 -14.42 -0.80
N VAL A 104 7.03 -15.37 0.06
CA VAL A 104 5.86 -16.23 -0.04
C VAL A 104 4.74 -15.68 0.84
N CYS A 105 3.55 -15.52 0.28
CA CYS A 105 2.35 -15.12 1.00
C CYS A 105 1.85 -16.27 1.89
N THR A 106 1.19 -15.94 2.99
CA THR A 106 0.54 -16.92 3.88
C THR A 106 -0.52 -17.78 3.17
N CYS A 107 -1.04 -17.35 2.02
CA CYS A 107 -1.95 -18.15 1.19
C CYS A 107 -1.25 -19.22 0.32
N GLY A 108 0.08 -19.36 0.41
CA GLY A 108 0.88 -20.33 -0.35
C GLY A 108 1.30 -19.88 -1.75
N ALA A 109 0.96 -18.66 -2.16
CA ALA A 109 1.39 -18.08 -3.44
C ALA A 109 2.51 -17.05 -3.25
N ASN A 110 3.22 -16.66 -4.30
CA ASN A 110 4.29 -15.68 -4.21
C ASN A 110 3.77 -14.24 -4.05
N LEU A 111 4.50 -13.44 -3.29
CA LEU A 111 4.40 -11.98 -3.25
C LEU A 111 5.41 -11.43 -4.26
N VAL A 112 4.94 -10.68 -5.25
CA VAL A 112 5.80 -9.99 -6.20
C VAL A 112 6.09 -8.57 -5.70
N ALA A 113 7.31 -8.09 -5.94
CA ALA A 113 7.72 -6.74 -5.59
C ALA A 113 7.59 -5.76 -6.76
N ILE A 114 7.06 -4.59 -6.44
CA ILE A 114 7.07 -3.38 -7.25
C ILE A 114 7.90 -2.34 -6.50
N PHE A 115 8.79 -1.63 -7.16
CA PHE A 115 9.69 -0.69 -6.49
C PHE A 115 9.06 0.70 -6.43
N THR A 116 9.19 1.40 -5.31
CA THR A 116 8.75 2.81 -5.21
C THR A 116 9.83 3.78 -5.69
N THR A 117 11.01 3.26 -6.03
CA THR A 117 12.18 4.01 -6.51
C THR A 117 12.69 3.40 -7.81
N LEU A 118 13.41 4.19 -8.61
CA LEU A 118 14.11 3.69 -9.80
C LEU A 118 15.21 2.68 -9.46
N LYS A 119 15.75 2.74 -8.24
CA LYS A 119 16.64 1.71 -7.69
C LYS A 119 15.81 0.51 -7.28
N THR A 120 16.19 -0.68 -7.77
CA THR A 120 15.55 -1.97 -7.49
C THR A 120 15.91 -2.50 -6.10
N GLU A 121 15.52 -1.76 -5.07
CA GLU A 121 15.80 -2.11 -3.68
C GLU A 121 14.55 -2.70 -3.01
N PHE A 122 14.64 -3.95 -2.55
CA PHE A 122 13.56 -4.60 -1.80
C PHE A 122 13.25 -3.94 -0.43
N ALA A 123 14.10 -3.01 0.01
CA ALA A 123 13.82 -2.18 1.19
C ALA A 123 12.74 -1.12 0.91
N SER A 124 12.55 -0.73 -0.35
CA SER A 124 11.59 0.29 -0.80
C SER A 124 10.70 -0.28 -1.91
N CYS A 125 9.89 -1.27 -1.55
CA CYS A 125 9.01 -1.97 -2.48
C CYS A 125 7.62 -2.23 -1.90
N ILE A 126 6.67 -2.47 -2.80
CA ILE A 126 5.31 -2.88 -2.50
C ILE A 126 5.19 -4.34 -2.94
N GLY A 127 4.88 -5.20 -1.97
CA GLY A 127 4.63 -6.62 -2.18
C GLY A 127 3.15 -6.87 -2.46
N ILE A 128 2.84 -7.57 -3.55
CA ILE A 128 1.46 -7.89 -3.95
C ILE A 128 1.34 -9.39 -4.19
N CYS A 129 0.29 -10.02 -3.66
CA CYS A 129 0.07 -11.44 -3.88
C CYS A 129 -0.38 -11.73 -5.31
N GLN A 130 0.26 -12.75 -5.90
CA GLN A 130 -0.06 -13.25 -7.24
C GLN A 130 -1.36 -14.07 -7.31
N ARG A 131 -1.99 -14.36 -6.16
CA ARG A 131 -3.20 -15.18 -6.10
C ARG A 131 -4.45 -14.34 -6.28
N ILE A 132 -5.27 -14.68 -7.27
CA ILE A 132 -6.57 -14.05 -7.49
C ILE A 132 -7.48 -14.37 -6.30
N GLY A 133 -8.04 -13.32 -5.69
CA GLY A 133 -8.85 -13.43 -4.47
C GLY A 133 -8.09 -13.13 -3.18
N CYS A 134 -6.76 -13.26 -3.16
CA CYS A 134 -5.97 -12.81 -2.02
C CYS A 134 -5.92 -11.26 -1.99
N LEU A 135 -6.09 -10.67 -0.80
CA LEU A 135 -6.00 -9.22 -0.57
C LEU A 135 -4.73 -8.84 0.19
N HIS A 136 -3.82 -9.81 0.37
CA HIS A 136 -2.56 -9.58 1.05
C HIS A 136 -1.67 -8.69 0.18
N SER A 137 -1.31 -7.55 0.74
CA SER A 137 -0.34 -6.63 0.19
C SER A 137 0.47 -6.06 1.34
N GLU A 138 1.76 -5.84 1.09
CA GLU A 138 2.68 -5.26 2.07
C GLU A 138 3.42 -4.09 1.43
N ILE A 139 3.78 -3.11 2.25
CA ILE A 139 4.56 -1.96 1.80
C ILE A 139 5.80 -1.91 2.67
N LYS A 140 6.94 -2.09 2.03
CA LYS A 140 8.25 -1.86 2.62
C LYS A 140 8.74 -0.50 2.18
N SER A 141 9.07 0.31 3.17
CA SER A 141 9.77 1.56 2.95
C SER A 141 11.01 1.51 3.81
N ASN A 142 12.16 1.91 3.24
CA ASN A 142 13.43 2.02 3.94
C ASN A 142 13.40 3.18 4.95
N ARG A 143 12.48 3.12 5.91
CA ARG A 143 12.40 4.05 7.02
C ARG A 143 13.07 3.37 8.20
N ASP A 144 14.10 4.04 8.69
CA ASP A 144 14.53 4.13 10.07
C ASP A 144 13.52 3.46 11.04
N LEU A 145 13.97 2.40 11.70
CA LEU A 145 13.24 1.71 12.77
C LEU A 145 13.02 2.71 13.92
N ARG A 146 11.99 3.55 13.77
CA ARG A 146 11.58 4.48 14.83
C ARG A 146 10.80 3.66 15.84
N LEU A 147 11.51 3.22 16.88
CA LEU A 147 10.89 2.81 18.12
C LEU A 147 10.11 4.01 18.66
N PHE A 148 8.81 4.05 18.38
CA PHE A 148 7.89 4.81 19.22
C PHE A 148 7.81 4.04 20.54
N SER A 149 8.83 4.21 21.39
CA SER A 149 8.74 3.78 22.78
C SER A 149 7.50 4.45 23.35
N ARG A 150 6.44 3.67 23.56
CA ARG A 150 5.35 4.04 24.46
C ARG A 150 5.98 4.14 25.84
N ASN A 151 6.52 5.31 26.16
CA ASN A 151 6.99 5.61 27.49
C ASN A 151 5.74 5.77 28.37
N GLY A 152 5.44 4.76 29.20
CA GLY A 152 4.47 4.89 30.29
C GLY A 152 3.39 3.80 30.39
N TYR A 153 3.72 2.52 30.21
CA TYR A 153 2.86 1.45 30.75
C TYR A 153 3.72 0.39 31.44
N PHE A 154 4.26 0.73 32.61
CA PHE A 154 4.53 -0.21 33.68
C PHE A 154 4.50 0.59 35.00
N ASP A 155 3.49 0.25 35.79
CA ASP A 155 3.23 0.48 37.23
C ASP A 155 3.83 1.72 37.92
#